data_AF-A0A379TRA1-F1
#
_entry.id   AF-A0A379TRA1-F1
#
_cell.length_a   1.000
_cell.length_b   1.000
_cell.length_c   1.000
_cell.angle_alpha   90.00
_cell.angle_beta   90.00
_cell.angle_gamma   90.00
#
_symmetry.space_group_name_H-M   'P 1'
#
loop_
_entity.id
_entity.type
_entity.pdbx_description
1 polymer ?
#
loop_
_entity_poly.entity_id
_entity_poly.type
_entity_poly.pdbx_seq_one_letter_code
_entity_poly.pdbx_strand_id
1 'polypeptide(L)'
;MVAQASVEVLNEIADYMTPGPACPVLTLPYNPPVRRISRTDSASPWFYFDEGEVRAQGTLTSWSRRRCEQAQRTIDAMQKQGAGVNRYDKPITQLVVALDDAAGIAHELAGFSDDMAALHAGWLDELSIEFMSVQSLAGARNQIQQMEKALAEKHTLDAFSSTANYGMDKVSGGVIAMVPGADTQRQSALNDLLQRAQLSSEQAGDEALATSWAKYDAELNHDKINAFNACYEQFCKVIATRMEALHGLRIDWLKSAPFITCSQDFYSTSVEDNLSYREIVDYALASLNLTDTGAQWLDSLINQYSAKSESNLVWRSLLLNNPDVIADMTAYLESLAKSHGKTEKADEASFLAAVARWQAS
;
A
#
# COMPACT_ATOMS: atom_id res chain seq x y z
N MET A 1 -9.91 27.48 -19.66
CA MET A 1 -10.76 28.63 -20.06
C MET A 1 -9.90 29.90 -20.09
N VAL A 2 -10.05 30.77 -21.11
CA VAL A 2 -9.37 32.07 -21.16
C VAL A 2 -10.41 33.17 -21.07
N ALA A 3 -10.23 34.08 -20.11
CA ALA A 3 -11.11 35.23 -19.93
C ALA A 3 -10.28 36.51 -19.77
N GLN A 4 -10.89 37.64 -20.13
CA GLN A 4 -10.28 38.93 -19.80
C GLN A 4 -10.22 39.09 -18.28
N ALA A 5 -9.08 39.56 -17.77
CA ALA A 5 -8.90 39.76 -16.34
C ALA A 5 -9.89 40.80 -15.82
N SER A 6 -10.73 40.40 -14.87
CA SER A 6 -11.68 41.26 -14.17
C SER A 6 -11.82 40.81 -12.71
N VAL A 7 -12.39 41.67 -11.87
CA VAL A 7 -12.61 41.35 -10.46
C VAL A 7 -13.59 40.20 -10.33
N GLU A 8 -14.61 40.20 -11.18
CA GLU A 8 -15.64 39.18 -11.27
C GLU A 8 -15.02 37.81 -11.62
N VAL A 9 -14.17 37.77 -12.65
CA VAL A 9 -13.47 36.53 -13.06
C VAL A 9 -12.52 36.03 -11.98
N LEU A 10 -11.75 36.91 -11.32
CA LEU A 10 -10.88 36.49 -10.23
C LEU A 10 -11.67 35.94 -9.05
N ASN A 11 -12.83 36.51 -8.72
CA ASN A 11 -13.68 36.04 -7.64
C ASN A 11 -14.36 34.69 -7.91
N GLU A 12 -14.23 34.11 -9.11
CA GLU A 12 -14.59 32.71 -9.39
C GLU A 12 -13.46 31.73 -9.06
N ILE A 13 -12.25 32.22 -8.78
CA ILE A 13 -11.08 31.40 -8.45
C ILE A 13 -11.00 31.21 -6.93
N ALA A 14 -10.81 29.96 -6.50
CA ALA A 14 -10.77 29.57 -5.07
C ALA A 14 -9.81 30.43 -4.21
N ASP A 15 -8.68 30.88 -4.75
CA ASP A 15 -7.71 31.76 -4.07
C ASP A 15 -8.30 33.11 -3.65
N TYR A 16 -9.29 33.63 -4.38
CA TYR A 16 -9.87 34.97 -4.22
C TYR A 16 -11.24 34.95 -3.55
N MET A 17 -11.94 33.81 -3.60
CA MET A 17 -13.25 33.62 -3.01
C MET A 17 -13.24 33.75 -1.48
N THR A 18 -14.24 34.43 -0.93
CA THR A 18 -14.51 34.38 0.52
C THR A 18 -15.02 32.98 0.89
N PRO A 19 -14.51 32.36 1.97
CA PRO A 19 -14.98 31.05 2.41
C PRO A 19 -16.50 31.02 2.61
N GLY A 20 -17.17 30.04 2.02
CA GLY A 20 -18.62 29.93 2.00
C GLY A 20 -19.10 28.66 1.27
N PRO A 21 -20.40 28.52 1.01
CA PRO A 21 -20.94 27.32 0.34
C PRO A 21 -20.35 27.06 -1.05
N ALA A 22 -19.98 28.13 -1.78
CA ALA A 22 -19.37 28.05 -3.11
C ALA A 22 -17.83 27.88 -3.07
N CYS A 23 -17.19 28.15 -1.93
CA CYS A 23 -15.76 27.97 -1.69
C CYS A 23 -15.59 27.38 -0.28
N PRO A 24 -15.73 26.05 -0.13
CA PRO A 24 -15.76 25.42 1.18
C PRO A 24 -14.47 25.73 1.97
N VAL A 25 -14.60 25.85 3.28
CA VAL A 25 -13.49 26.08 4.24
C VAL A 25 -12.41 24.97 4.17
N LEU A 26 -12.70 23.88 3.45
CA LEU A 26 -11.89 22.68 3.27
C LEU A 26 -10.70 22.89 2.31
N THR A 27 -9.96 24.00 2.48
CA THR A 27 -8.62 24.11 1.88
C THR A 27 -7.63 23.39 2.78
N LEU A 28 -7.19 22.20 2.37
CA LEU A 28 -6.05 21.51 2.97
C LEU A 28 -4.80 22.42 2.97
N PRO A 29 -4.00 22.42 4.04
CA PRO A 29 -2.72 23.14 4.05
C PRO A 29 -1.76 22.58 2.99
N TYR A 30 -0.92 23.45 2.42
CA TYR A 30 0.18 23.01 1.56
C TYR A 30 1.27 22.35 2.39
N ASN A 31 1.58 21.07 2.08
CA ASN A 31 2.63 20.26 2.72
C ASN A 31 2.72 20.43 4.25
N PRO A 32 1.65 20.11 5.01
CA PRO A 32 1.65 20.23 6.46
C PRO A 32 2.55 19.18 7.10
N PRO A 33 3.03 19.41 8.33
CA PRO A 33 3.60 18.33 9.12
C PRO A 33 2.54 17.29 9.45
N VAL A 34 2.92 16.02 9.47
CA VAL A 34 2.07 14.92 9.95
C VAL A 34 1.68 15.21 11.40
N ARG A 35 0.38 15.16 11.70
CA ARG A 35 -0.16 15.44 13.02
C ARG A 35 -0.34 14.16 13.80
N ARG A 36 -0.18 14.27 15.12
CA ARG A 36 -0.51 13.19 16.04
C ARG A 36 -2.00 12.85 15.96
N ILE A 37 -2.34 11.59 15.67
CA ILE A 37 -3.74 11.14 15.61
C ILE A 37 -4.13 10.24 16.78
N SER A 38 -3.17 9.51 17.36
CA SER A 38 -3.42 8.68 18.54
C SER A 38 -3.60 9.54 19.79
N ARG A 39 -4.51 9.13 20.67
CA ARG A 39 -4.71 9.73 21.97
C ARG A 39 -4.68 8.66 23.04
N THR A 40 -4.05 8.99 24.16
CA THR A 40 -3.95 8.10 25.32
C THR A 40 -4.56 8.76 26.56
N ASP A 41 -5.12 7.95 27.44
CA ASP A 41 -5.66 8.39 28.72
C ASP A 41 -5.20 7.48 29.88
N SER A 42 -5.19 8.04 31.08
CA SER A 42 -4.90 7.38 32.33
C SER A 42 -5.95 6.32 32.72
N ALA A 43 -7.19 6.47 32.25
CA ALA A 43 -8.31 5.56 32.49
C ALA A 43 -8.95 5.08 31.18
N SER A 44 -9.82 4.07 31.28
CA SER A 44 -10.60 3.57 30.14
C SER A 44 -11.31 4.72 29.40
N PRO A 45 -11.25 4.78 28.04
CA PRO A 45 -10.85 3.70 27.13
C PRO A 45 -9.33 3.51 26.90
N TRP A 46 -8.47 4.27 27.58
CA TRP A 46 -6.99 4.31 27.47
C TRP A 46 -6.41 4.70 26.12
N PHE A 47 -7.04 4.29 25.01
CA PHE A 47 -6.61 4.54 23.64
C PHE A 47 -7.83 4.93 22.80
N TYR A 48 -7.70 6.00 22.04
CA TYR A 48 -8.74 6.46 21.12
C TYR A 48 -8.13 7.37 20.05
N PHE A 49 -8.91 7.67 19.04
CA PHE A 49 -8.56 8.64 18.00
C PHE A 49 -9.83 9.28 17.44
N ASP A 50 -9.64 10.41 16.75
CA ASP A 50 -10.73 11.05 16.03
C ASP A 50 -10.81 10.47 14.61
N GLU A 51 -11.83 9.66 14.33
CA GLU A 51 -12.06 9.10 13.00
C GLU A 51 -12.23 10.19 11.94
N GLY A 52 -12.72 11.39 12.30
CA GLY A 52 -12.87 12.52 11.41
C GLY A 52 -11.54 13.13 10.96
N GLU A 53 -10.48 12.91 11.73
CA GLU A 53 -9.11 13.35 11.39
C GLU A 53 -8.37 12.31 10.54
N VAL A 54 -8.92 11.10 10.35
CA VAL A 54 -8.40 10.10 9.40
C VAL A 54 -8.89 10.45 7.98
N ARG A 55 -8.20 11.42 7.38
CA ARG A 55 -8.47 11.98 6.05
C ARG A 55 -7.20 12.57 5.45
N ALA A 56 -7.26 12.97 4.18
CA ALA A 56 -6.19 13.74 3.56
C ALA A 56 -5.83 14.95 4.44
N GLN A 57 -4.54 15.12 4.70
CA GLN A 57 -3.99 16.12 5.61
C GLN A 57 -3.51 17.35 4.86
N GLY A 58 -2.97 17.16 3.65
CA GLY A 58 -2.33 18.22 2.87
C GLY A 58 -2.72 18.21 1.41
N THR A 59 -2.22 19.22 0.70
CA THR A 59 -2.25 19.31 -0.76
C THR A 59 -0.84 19.52 -1.30
N LEU A 60 -0.56 18.98 -2.49
CA LEU A 60 0.67 19.19 -3.23
C LEU A 60 0.70 20.57 -3.92
N THR A 61 -0.46 21.16 -4.13
CA THR A 61 -0.63 22.42 -4.85
C THR A 61 -0.77 23.56 -3.86
N SER A 62 0.20 24.48 -3.88
CA SER A 62 0.15 25.64 -3.01
C SER A 62 -0.97 26.60 -3.42
N TRP A 63 -1.82 26.98 -2.48
CA TRP A 63 -2.77 28.10 -2.62
C TRP A 63 -2.57 29.18 -1.57
N SER A 64 -3.12 30.37 -1.83
CA SER A 64 -2.94 31.53 -0.95
C SER A 64 -4.25 32.04 -0.39
N ARG A 65 -4.49 31.76 0.90
CA ARG A 65 -5.58 32.40 1.66
C ARG A 65 -5.42 33.93 1.78
N ARG A 66 -4.24 34.47 1.46
CA ARG A 66 -3.99 35.92 1.49
C ARG A 66 -4.58 36.65 0.27
N ARG A 67 -4.99 35.91 -0.77
CA ARG A 67 -5.63 36.49 -1.97
C ARG A 67 -7.14 36.63 -1.82
N CYS A 68 -7.73 36.03 -0.79
CA CYS A 68 -9.12 36.21 -0.42
C CYS A 68 -9.47 37.71 -0.37
N GLU A 69 -10.50 38.11 -1.10
CA GLU A 69 -10.96 39.50 -1.20
C GLU A 69 -9.92 40.49 -1.77
N GLN A 70 -8.84 40.00 -2.39
CA GLN A 70 -7.77 40.82 -3.02
C GLN A 70 -7.89 40.89 -4.55
N ALA A 71 -9.05 40.54 -5.12
CA ALA A 71 -9.26 40.55 -6.56
C ALA A 71 -9.02 41.94 -7.17
N GLN A 72 -9.60 42.99 -6.58
CA GLN A 72 -9.39 44.38 -7.02
C GLN A 72 -7.90 44.75 -7.03
N ARG A 73 -7.18 44.47 -5.95
CA ARG A 73 -5.76 44.75 -5.84
C ARG A 73 -4.93 44.04 -6.91
N THR A 74 -5.33 42.82 -7.27
CA THR A 74 -4.68 42.05 -8.34
C THR A 74 -4.93 42.69 -9.70
N ILE A 75 -6.18 43.06 -9.99
CA ILE A 75 -6.54 43.74 -11.24
C ILE A 75 -5.81 45.08 -11.39
N ASP A 76 -5.74 45.89 -10.33
CA ASP A 76 -5.00 47.15 -10.34
C ASP A 76 -3.52 46.94 -10.67
N ALA A 77 -2.91 45.88 -10.10
CA ALA A 77 -1.54 45.50 -10.38
C ALA A 77 -1.35 45.04 -11.84
N MET A 78 -2.26 44.21 -12.35
CA MET A 78 -2.24 43.72 -13.74
C MET A 78 -2.39 44.89 -14.73
N GLN A 79 -3.29 45.82 -14.48
CA GLN A 79 -3.49 47.02 -15.31
C GLN A 79 -2.27 47.93 -15.30
N LYS A 80 -1.66 48.15 -14.13
CA LYS A 80 -0.43 48.95 -14.00
C LYS A 80 0.73 48.34 -14.78
N GLN A 81 0.88 47.02 -14.75
CA GLN A 81 1.90 46.32 -15.54
C GLN A 81 1.59 46.35 -17.04
N GLY A 82 0.32 46.41 -17.42
CA GLY A 82 -0.15 46.44 -18.79
C GLY A 82 -0.26 47.83 -19.43
N ALA A 83 0.28 48.88 -18.81
CA ALA A 83 0.16 50.27 -19.30
C ALA A 83 0.90 50.58 -20.62
N GLY A 84 1.54 49.56 -21.24
CA GLY A 84 2.24 49.68 -22.50
C GLY A 84 1.41 49.24 -23.72
N VAL A 85 2.04 49.33 -24.89
CA VAL A 85 1.54 48.74 -26.13
C VAL A 85 2.36 47.50 -26.49
N ASN A 86 1.76 46.56 -27.19
CA ASN A 86 2.46 45.39 -27.72
C ASN A 86 3.29 45.76 -28.96
N ARG A 87 3.97 44.77 -29.57
CA ARG A 87 4.78 44.93 -30.79
C ARG A 87 4.03 45.44 -32.04
N TYR A 88 2.72 45.65 -31.93
CA TYR A 88 1.83 46.14 -33.00
C TYR A 88 1.14 47.46 -32.62
N ASP A 89 1.68 48.20 -31.65
CA ASP A 89 1.13 49.46 -31.12
C ASP A 89 -0.31 49.35 -30.57
N LYS A 90 -0.73 48.15 -30.14
CA LYS A 90 -2.04 47.93 -29.52
C LYS A 90 -1.94 47.84 -28.00
N PRO A 91 -2.96 48.31 -27.24
CA PRO A 91 -3.01 48.14 -25.79
C PRO A 91 -2.80 46.68 -25.38
N ILE A 92 -1.97 46.46 -24.37
CA ILE A 92 -1.78 45.12 -23.80
C ILE A 92 -3.07 44.72 -23.07
N THR A 93 -3.65 43.58 -23.44
CA THR A 93 -4.85 43.03 -22.77
C THR A 93 -4.41 42.06 -21.69
N GLN A 94 -4.85 42.28 -20.45
CA GLN A 94 -4.58 41.37 -19.35
C GLN A 94 -5.58 40.21 -19.38
N LEU A 95 -5.08 38.98 -19.31
CA LEU A 95 -5.87 37.76 -19.39
C LEU A 95 -5.70 36.94 -18.12
N VAL A 96 -6.76 36.23 -17.75
CA VAL A 96 -6.75 35.16 -16.75
C VAL A 96 -6.99 33.85 -17.48
N VAL A 97 -6.15 32.87 -17.18
CA VAL A 97 -6.26 31.51 -17.73
C VAL A 97 -6.48 30.55 -16.58
N ALA A 98 -7.63 29.88 -16.58
CA ALA A 98 -7.84 28.71 -15.74
C ALA A 98 -7.37 27.48 -16.52
N LEU A 99 -6.28 26.88 -16.05
CA LEU A 99 -5.77 25.61 -16.56
C LEU A 99 -6.46 24.49 -15.79
N ASP A 100 -7.07 23.56 -16.53
CA ASP A 100 -7.54 22.30 -15.99
C ASP A 100 -6.33 21.37 -15.96
N ASP A 101 -5.63 21.36 -14.83
CA ASP A 101 -4.39 20.58 -14.66
C ASP A 101 -4.73 19.13 -14.36
N ALA A 102 -4.98 18.36 -15.42
CA ALA A 102 -5.43 16.99 -15.27
C ALA A 102 -4.38 16.08 -14.61
N ALA A 103 -3.10 16.33 -14.87
CA ALA A 103 -1.98 15.67 -14.23
C ALA A 103 -1.88 16.04 -12.75
N GLY A 104 -1.94 17.34 -12.43
CA GLY A 104 -1.94 17.85 -11.07
C GLY A 104 -3.08 17.28 -10.23
N ILE A 105 -4.31 17.22 -10.76
CA ILE A 105 -5.45 16.59 -10.07
C ILE A 105 -5.18 15.10 -9.80
N ALA A 106 -4.64 14.36 -10.77
CA ALA A 106 -4.30 12.95 -10.57
C ALA A 106 -3.23 12.76 -9.48
N HIS A 107 -2.26 13.68 -9.42
CA HIS A 107 -1.19 13.69 -8.41
C HIS A 107 -1.72 14.07 -7.02
N GLU A 108 -2.65 15.02 -6.91
CA GLU A 108 -3.34 15.32 -5.63
C GLU A 108 -4.09 14.11 -5.11
N LEU A 109 -4.85 13.42 -5.98
CA LEU A 109 -5.60 12.22 -5.59
C LEU A 109 -4.67 11.08 -5.16
N ALA A 110 -3.49 10.96 -5.78
CA ALA A 110 -2.45 10.04 -5.34
C ALA A 110 -1.90 10.45 -3.96
N GLY A 111 -1.55 11.72 -3.77
CA GLY A 111 -1.02 12.27 -2.51
C GLY A 111 -1.98 12.12 -1.33
N PHE A 112 -3.30 12.21 -1.56
CA PHE A 112 -4.28 11.94 -0.50
C PHE A 112 -4.26 10.48 0.01
N SER A 113 -3.82 9.55 -0.84
CA SER A 113 -3.62 8.14 -0.45
C SER A 113 -2.30 7.97 0.30
N ASP A 114 -1.24 8.69 -0.12
CA ASP A 114 0.04 8.74 0.61
C ASP A 114 -0.15 9.30 2.03
N ASP A 115 -1.03 10.30 2.21
CA ASP A 115 -1.41 10.82 3.53
C ASP A 115 -2.00 9.71 4.43
N MET A 116 -2.83 8.81 3.89
CA MET A 116 -3.36 7.67 4.67
C MET A 116 -2.24 6.76 5.16
N ALA A 117 -1.29 6.45 4.27
CA ALA A 117 -0.13 5.63 4.62
C ALA A 117 0.76 6.33 5.66
N ALA A 118 0.94 7.65 5.55
CA ALA A 118 1.68 8.45 6.51
C ALA A 118 1.00 8.49 7.89
N LEU A 119 -0.34 8.56 7.94
CA LEU A 119 -1.10 8.46 9.19
C LEU A 119 -0.92 7.09 9.86
N HIS A 120 -0.91 6.01 9.08
CA HIS A 120 -0.64 4.67 9.61
C HIS A 120 0.77 4.55 10.19
N ALA A 121 1.78 5.00 9.44
CA ALA A 121 3.16 5.00 9.89
C ALA A 121 3.34 5.88 11.16
N GLY A 122 2.70 7.05 11.19
CA GLY A 122 2.69 7.94 12.34
C GLY A 122 2.09 7.28 13.59
N TRP A 123 0.98 6.55 13.45
CA TRP A 123 0.38 5.79 14.56
C TRP A 123 1.36 4.77 15.16
N LEU A 124 2.08 4.03 14.32
CA LEU A 124 3.06 3.05 14.76
C LEU A 124 4.23 3.70 15.52
N ASP A 125 4.69 4.86 15.07
CA ASP A 125 5.74 5.63 15.73
C ASP A 125 5.27 6.20 17.08
N GLU A 126 4.09 6.83 17.09
CA GLU A 126 3.47 7.47 18.26
C GLU A 126 3.22 6.51 19.42
N LEU A 127 2.85 5.25 19.12
CA LEU A 127 2.53 4.20 20.09
C LEU A 127 3.55 3.04 20.04
N SER A 128 4.78 3.34 19.62
CA SER A 128 5.85 2.35 19.45
C SER A 128 6.14 1.57 20.74
N ILE A 129 6.09 2.22 21.91
CA ILE A 129 6.29 1.57 23.21
C ILE A 129 5.20 0.54 23.50
N GLU A 130 3.94 0.87 23.21
CA GLU A 130 2.81 -0.04 23.38
C GLU A 130 2.90 -1.23 22.44
N PHE A 131 3.23 -1.02 21.16
CA PHE A 131 3.48 -2.12 20.22
C PHE A 131 4.62 -3.02 20.68
N MET A 132 5.75 -2.43 21.07
CA MET A 132 6.89 -3.17 21.61
C MET A 132 6.51 -3.95 22.86
N SER A 133 5.68 -3.38 23.74
CA SER A 133 5.22 -4.04 24.96
C SER A 133 4.34 -5.25 24.66
N VAL A 134 3.35 -5.11 23.77
CA VAL A 134 2.49 -6.21 23.35
C VAL A 134 3.30 -7.31 22.66
N GLN A 135 4.23 -6.94 21.76
CA GLN A 135 5.10 -7.89 21.07
C GLN A 135 6.06 -8.60 22.04
N SER A 136 6.59 -7.88 23.04
CA SER A 136 7.48 -8.45 24.06
C SER A 136 6.73 -9.43 24.97
N LEU A 137 5.49 -9.10 25.36
CA LEU A 137 4.62 -10.00 26.13
C LEU A 137 4.31 -11.27 25.33
N ALA A 138 3.96 -11.14 24.04
CA ALA A 138 3.74 -12.29 23.16
C ALA A 138 5.01 -13.13 22.99
N GLY A 139 6.16 -12.49 22.84
CA GLY A 139 7.47 -13.15 22.75
C GLY A 139 7.83 -13.92 24.02
N ALA A 140 7.66 -13.31 25.19
CA ALA A 140 7.92 -13.96 26.48
C ALA A 140 7.00 -15.17 26.70
N ARG A 141 5.71 -15.04 26.38
CA ARG A 141 4.75 -16.14 26.46
C ARG A 141 5.13 -17.29 25.53
N ASN A 142 5.53 -16.98 24.29
CA ASN A 142 5.98 -17.99 23.32
C ASN A 142 7.27 -18.68 23.80
N GLN A 143 8.25 -17.95 24.33
CA GLN A 143 9.47 -18.54 24.89
C GLN A 143 9.18 -19.56 25.99
N ILE A 144 8.29 -19.22 26.93
CA ILE A 144 7.88 -20.17 27.99
C ILE A 144 7.20 -21.38 27.35
N GLN A 145 6.29 -21.18 26.39
CA GLN A 145 5.63 -22.28 25.69
C GLN A 145 6.62 -23.23 25.01
N GLN A 146 7.65 -22.70 24.33
CA GLN A 146 8.68 -23.52 23.69
C GLN A 146 9.54 -24.25 24.73
N MET A 147 9.84 -23.63 25.86
CA MET A 147 10.56 -24.29 26.96
C MET A 147 9.75 -25.45 27.56
N GLU A 148 8.45 -25.25 27.78
CA GLU A 148 7.57 -26.31 28.29
C GLU A 148 7.42 -27.45 27.29
N LYS A 149 7.26 -27.15 25.99
CA LYS A 149 7.26 -28.16 24.91
C LYS A 149 8.58 -28.94 24.88
N ALA A 150 9.73 -28.27 24.94
CA ALA A 150 11.02 -28.96 24.95
C ALA A 150 11.19 -29.86 26.19
N LEU A 151 10.71 -29.42 27.35
CA LEU A 151 10.73 -30.21 28.58
C LEU A 151 9.81 -31.43 28.48
N ALA A 152 8.59 -31.26 27.99
CA ALA A 152 7.63 -32.35 27.77
C ALA A 152 8.16 -33.37 26.76
N GLU A 153 8.72 -32.91 25.63
CA GLU A 153 9.35 -33.78 24.63
C GLU A 153 10.49 -34.59 25.26
N LYS A 154 11.38 -33.95 26.02
CA LYS A 154 12.45 -34.64 26.75
C LYS A 154 11.88 -35.71 27.70
N HIS A 155 10.87 -35.38 28.51
CA HIS A 155 10.26 -36.35 29.42
C HIS A 155 9.64 -37.55 28.68
N THR A 156 8.97 -37.31 27.55
CA THR A 156 8.41 -38.40 26.73
C THR A 156 9.51 -39.29 26.13
N LEU A 157 10.62 -38.70 25.66
CA LEU A 157 11.75 -39.43 25.11
C LEU A 157 12.51 -40.23 26.19
N ASP A 158 12.68 -39.68 27.39
CA ASP A 158 13.29 -40.36 28.53
C ASP A 158 12.42 -41.53 29.01
N ALA A 159 11.10 -41.32 29.11
CA ALA A 159 10.14 -42.39 29.42
C ALA A 159 10.15 -43.49 28.35
N PHE A 160 10.28 -43.13 27.07
CA PHE A 160 10.40 -44.10 26.00
C PHE A 160 11.72 -44.87 26.07
N SER A 161 12.85 -44.18 26.23
CA SER A 161 14.19 -44.78 26.34
C SER A 161 14.27 -45.77 27.50
N SER A 162 13.68 -45.43 28.65
CA SER A 162 13.57 -46.34 29.79
C SER A 162 12.68 -47.56 29.50
N THR A 163 11.53 -47.38 28.83
CA THR A 163 10.63 -48.48 28.44
C THR A 163 11.25 -49.39 27.38
N ALA A 164 11.94 -48.83 26.38
CA ALA A 164 12.64 -49.56 25.34
C ALA A 164 13.82 -50.37 25.91
N ASN A 165 14.60 -49.79 26.83
CA ASN A 165 15.65 -50.52 27.54
C ASN A 165 15.07 -51.64 28.43
N TYR A 166 13.92 -51.41 29.08
CA TYR A 166 13.21 -52.43 29.87
C TYR A 166 12.63 -53.56 29.01
N GLY A 167 12.24 -53.27 27.76
CA GLY A 167 11.80 -54.25 26.77
C GLY A 167 12.96 -55.04 26.14
N MET A 168 14.10 -54.40 25.89
CA MET A 168 15.31 -55.02 25.34
C MET A 168 16.00 -55.96 26.33
N ASP A 169 15.90 -55.72 27.63
CA ASP A 169 16.36 -56.66 28.66
C ASP A 169 15.55 -57.98 28.65
N LYS A 170 14.27 -57.93 28.24
CA LYS A 170 13.43 -59.14 28.07
C LYS A 170 13.58 -59.85 26.72
N VAL A 171 14.12 -59.17 25.70
CA VAL A 171 14.30 -59.72 24.34
C VAL A 171 15.75 -60.12 24.06
N SER A 172 16.70 -59.74 24.93
CA SER A 172 18.10 -60.18 24.83
C SER A 172 18.32 -61.69 25.09
N GLY A 173 17.24 -62.41 25.43
CA GLY A 173 17.17 -63.88 25.43
C GLY A 173 16.93 -64.48 24.04
N GLY A 174 17.80 -64.18 23.07
CA GLY A 174 17.96 -64.96 21.83
C GLY A 174 16.96 -64.72 20.71
N VAL A 175 17.49 -64.62 19.49
CA VAL A 175 16.78 -64.72 18.19
C VAL A 175 16.12 -63.44 17.65
N ILE A 176 16.91 -62.44 17.26
CA ILE A 176 16.57 -61.59 16.09
C ILE A 176 17.85 -61.24 15.34
N ALA A 177 18.31 -62.15 14.49
CA ALA A 177 19.26 -61.83 13.43
C ALA A 177 18.64 -62.27 12.09
N MET A 178 18.58 -61.33 11.14
CA MET A 178 18.34 -61.51 9.70
C MET A 178 16.91 -61.84 9.23
N VAL A 179 16.02 -60.85 9.24
CA VAL A 179 14.85 -60.80 8.34
C VAL A 179 14.97 -59.54 7.45
N PRO A 180 15.04 -59.67 6.10
CA PRO A 180 15.05 -58.53 5.19
C PRO A 180 13.75 -57.72 5.34
N GLY A 181 13.85 -56.41 5.55
CA GLY A 181 12.70 -55.51 5.77
C GLY A 181 12.36 -55.22 7.24
N ALA A 182 12.97 -55.94 8.19
CA ALA A 182 12.81 -55.65 9.62
C ALA A 182 13.36 -54.27 10.01
N ASP A 183 14.37 -53.77 9.28
CA ASP A 183 14.94 -52.44 9.51
C ASP A 183 14.00 -51.32 9.08
N THR A 184 13.31 -51.46 7.93
CA THR A 184 12.31 -50.50 7.46
C THR A 184 11.09 -50.47 8.37
N GLN A 185 10.64 -51.63 8.85
CA GLN A 185 9.50 -51.73 9.77
C GLN A 185 9.83 -51.13 11.14
N ARG A 186 11.07 -51.36 11.64
CA ARG A 186 11.58 -50.72 12.87
C ARG A 186 11.69 -49.21 12.73
N GLN A 187 12.19 -48.72 11.59
CA GLN A 187 12.28 -47.29 11.31
C GLN A 187 10.90 -46.61 11.25
N SER A 188 9.91 -47.27 10.63
CA SER A 188 8.53 -46.75 10.59
C SER A 188 7.89 -46.69 11.97
N ALA A 189 8.06 -47.72 12.79
CA ALA A 189 7.55 -47.74 14.16
C ALA A 189 8.24 -46.69 15.04
N LEU A 190 9.54 -46.43 14.84
CA LEU A 190 10.25 -45.36 15.53
C LEU A 190 9.71 -43.98 15.12
N ASN A 191 9.52 -43.75 13.81
CA ASN A 191 8.98 -42.49 13.30
C ASN A 191 7.55 -42.22 13.80
N ASP A 192 6.66 -43.22 13.78
CA ASP A 192 5.29 -43.12 14.30
C ASP A 192 5.27 -42.78 15.79
N LEU A 193 6.23 -43.31 16.55
CA LEU A 193 6.35 -43.08 17.98
C LEU A 193 6.91 -41.68 18.29
N LEU A 194 7.89 -41.23 17.50
CA LEU A 194 8.43 -39.87 17.55
C LEU A 194 7.32 -38.84 17.23
N GLN A 195 6.49 -39.12 16.23
CA GLN A 195 5.36 -38.27 15.88
C GLN A 195 4.31 -38.20 17.01
N ARG A 196 4.01 -39.33 17.67
CA ARG A 196 3.10 -39.35 18.83
C ARG A 196 3.68 -38.61 20.03
N ALA A 197 4.99 -38.71 20.26
CA ALA A 197 5.67 -37.97 21.31
C ALA A 197 5.63 -36.46 21.07
N GLN A 198 5.83 -36.02 19.83
CA GLN A 198 5.70 -34.61 19.44
C GLN A 198 4.28 -34.08 19.67
N LEU A 199 3.25 -34.80 19.24
CA LEU A 199 1.85 -34.41 19.46
C LEU A 199 1.47 -34.38 20.95
N SER A 200 1.94 -35.35 21.73
CA SER A 200 1.73 -35.38 23.19
C SER A 200 2.48 -34.24 23.90
N SER A 201 3.66 -33.86 23.39
CA SER A 201 4.45 -32.75 23.90
C SER A 201 3.79 -31.40 23.62
N GLU A 202 3.15 -31.23 22.46
CA GLU A 202 2.39 -30.03 22.13
C GLU A 202 1.25 -29.79 23.13
N GLN A 203 0.46 -30.82 23.43
CA GLN A 203 -0.65 -30.74 24.38
C GLN A 203 -0.16 -30.52 25.82
N ALA A 204 0.87 -31.25 26.24
CA ALA A 204 1.45 -31.10 27.57
C ALA A 204 2.12 -29.72 27.76
N GLY A 205 2.73 -29.18 26.71
CA GLY A 205 3.33 -27.85 26.70
C GLY A 205 2.28 -26.74 26.87
N ASP A 206 1.09 -26.88 26.30
CA ASP A 206 0.00 -25.92 26.46
C ASP A 206 -0.60 -25.97 27.88
N GLU A 207 -0.75 -27.16 28.47
CA GLU A 207 -1.19 -27.33 29.86
C GLU A 207 -0.14 -26.80 30.87
N ALA A 208 1.13 -27.10 30.63
CA ALA A 208 2.23 -26.61 31.46
C ALA A 208 2.38 -25.09 31.35
N LEU A 209 2.22 -24.52 30.14
CA LEU A 209 2.18 -23.07 29.92
C LEU A 209 1.08 -22.42 30.75
N ALA A 210 -0.12 -23.01 30.80
CA ALA A 210 -1.21 -22.46 31.60
C ALA A 210 -0.83 -22.33 33.08
N THR A 211 0.00 -23.24 33.59
CA THR A 211 0.50 -23.20 34.97
C THR A 211 1.68 -22.23 35.14
N SER A 212 2.69 -22.30 34.27
CA SER A 212 3.90 -21.48 34.38
C SER A 212 3.69 -20.01 34.01
N TRP A 213 2.69 -19.72 33.17
CA TRP A 213 2.29 -18.36 32.81
C TRP A 213 1.30 -17.72 33.79
N ALA A 214 0.51 -18.50 34.53
CA ALA A 214 -0.61 -18.01 35.35
C ALA A 214 -0.24 -16.83 36.28
N LYS A 215 0.95 -16.89 36.92
CA LYS A 215 1.40 -15.81 37.80
C LYS A 215 1.63 -14.51 37.03
N TYR A 216 2.22 -14.58 35.84
CA TYR A 216 2.48 -13.39 35.02
C TYR A 216 1.19 -12.85 34.43
N ASP A 217 0.31 -13.75 33.96
CA ASP A 217 -1.01 -13.41 33.41
C ASP A 217 -1.85 -12.60 34.42
N ALA A 218 -1.85 -13.01 35.69
CA ALA A 218 -2.58 -12.32 36.75
C ALA A 218 -2.11 -10.87 37.02
N GLU A 219 -0.89 -10.51 36.62
CA GLU A 219 -0.34 -9.15 36.75
C GLU A 219 -0.66 -8.27 35.52
N LEU A 220 -1.17 -8.86 34.44
CA LEU A 220 -1.47 -8.13 33.22
C LEU A 220 -2.81 -7.41 33.31
N ASN A 221 -2.81 -6.17 32.82
CA ASN A 221 -4.06 -5.45 32.58
C ASN A 221 -4.64 -5.87 31.21
N HIS A 222 -5.38 -6.98 31.21
CA HIS A 222 -6.00 -7.52 30.00
C HIS A 222 -6.96 -6.53 29.33
N ASP A 223 -7.72 -5.76 30.11
CA ASP A 223 -8.65 -4.77 29.57
C ASP A 223 -7.91 -3.69 28.76
N LYS A 224 -6.77 -3.21 29.28
CA LYS A 224 -5.95 -2.23 28.58
C LYS A 224 -5.27 -2.80 27.33
N ILE A 225 -4.81 -4.05 27.38
CA ILE A 225 -4.24 -4.74 26.21
C ILE A 225 -5.32 -4.92 25.12
N ASN A 226 -6.51 -5.37 25.50
CA ASN A 226 -7.63 -5.56 24.59
C ASN A 226 -8.10 -4.21 24.00
N ALA A 227 -8.16 -3.16 24.81
CA ALA A 227 -8.50 -1.81 24.35
C ALA A 227 -7.47 -1.27 23.34
N PHE A 228 -6.17 -1.50 23.57
CA PHE A 228 -5.13 -1.14 22.62
C PHE A 228 -5.31 -1.85 21.28
N ASN A 229 -5.45 -3.18 21.31
CA ASN A 229 -5.63 -3.99 20.09
C ASN A 229 -6.91 -3.60 19.33
N ALA A 230 -8.02 -3.42 20.04
CA ALA A 230 -9.30 -3.01 19.44
C ALA A 230 -9.23 -1.60 18.84
N CYS A 231 -8.58 -0.65 19.52
CA CYS A 231 -8.38 0.70 19.00
C CYS A 231 -7.54 0.69 17.72
N TYR A 232 -6.45 -0.10 17.69
CA TYR A 232 -5.60 -0.23 16.50
C TYR A 232 -6.32 -0.93 15.35
N GLU A 233 -7.07 -2.00 15.62
CA GLU A 233 -7.89 -2.68 14.61
C GLU A 233 -8.93 -1.74 13.99
N GLN A 234 -9.62 -0.96 14.84
CA GLN A 234 -10.57 0.05 14.37
C GLN A 234 -9.89 1.13 13.52
N PHE A 235 -8.71 1.61 13.92
CA PHE A 235 -7.92 2.55 13.14
C PHE A 235 -7.54 2.00 11.76
N CYS A 236 -7.02 0.77 11.68
CA CYS A 236 -6.71 0.09 10.43
C CYS A 236 -7.95 -0.06 9.53
N LYS A 237 -9.10 -0.39 10.11
CA LYS A 237 -10.37 -0.50 9.39
C LYS A 237 -10.83 0.84 8.81
N VAL A 238 -10.69 1.93 9.57
CA VAL A 238 -11.01 3.27 9.08
C VAL A 238 -10.08 3.65 7.93
N ILE A 239 -8.76 3.45 8.06
CA ILE A 239 -7.81 3.69 6.96
C ILE A 239 -8.18 2.89 5.72
N ALA A 240 -8.39 1.57 5.84
CA ALA A 240 -8.73 0.72 4.71
C ALA A 240 -10.01 1.20 4.00
N THR A 241 -11.04 1.57 4.77
CA THR A 241 -12.30 2.10 4.23
C THR A 241 -12.10 3.42 3.49
N ARG A 242 -11.31 4.34 4.04
CA ARG A 242 -11.02 5.64 3.43
C ARG A 242 -10.15 5.50 2.17
N MET A 243 -9.16 4.61 2.21
CA MET A 243 -8.28 4.33 1.09
C MET A 243 -9.05 3.72 -0.08
N GLU A 244 -9.99 2.80 0.18
CA GLU A 244 -10.90 2.29 -0.86
C GLU A 244 -11.72 3.40 -1.53
N ALA A 245 -12.32 4.30 -0.75
CA ALA A 245 -13.08 5.41 -1.30
C ALA A 245 -12.21 6.38 -2.13
N LEU A 246 -11.02 6.70 -1.65
CA LEU A 246 -10.06 7.55 -2.35
C LEU A 246 -9.58 6.92 -3.66
N HIS A 247 -9.26 5.63 -3.65
CA HIS A 247 -8.85 4.91 -4.84
C HIS A 247 -9.98 4.80 -5.86
N GLY A 248 -11.23 4.60 -5.43
CA GLY A 248 -12.40 4.68 -6.32
C GLY A 248 -12.48 6.02 -7.07
N LEU A 249 -12.39 7.13 -6.34
CA LEU A 249 -12.38 8.48 -6.94
C LEU A 249 -11.21 8.70 -7.89
N ARG A 250 -10.00 8.26 -7.50
CA ARG A 250 -8.80 8.33 -8.33
C ARG A 250 -8.98 7.54 -9.62
N ILE A 251 -9.47 6.30 -9.54
CA ILE A 251 -9.70 5.45 -10.72
C ILE A 251 -10.72 6.10 -11.66
N ASP A 252 -11.81 6.66 -11.14
CA ASP A 252 -12.79 7.37 -11.95
C ASP A 252 -12.18 8.59 -12.66
N TRP A 253 -11.30 9.33 -11.97
CA TRP A 253 -10.53 10.42 -12.59
C TRP A 253 -9.59 9.93 -13.69
N LEU A 254 -8.84 8.85 -13.46
CA LEU A 254 -7.90 8.30 -14.44
C LEU A 254 -8.61 7.74 -15.69
N LYS A 255 -9.87 7.32 -15.56
CA LYS A 255 -10.72 6.92 -16.70
C LYS A 255 -11.34 8.10 -17.43
N SER A 256 -11.29 9.31 -16.87
CA SER A 256 -11.96 10.47 -17.43
C SER A 256 -11.30 10.93 -18.73
N ALA A 257 -12.11 11.46 -19.65
CA ALA A 257 -11.60 11.99 -20.91
C ALA A 257 -10.54 13.10 -20.73
N PRO A 258 -10.70 14.08 -19.80
CA PRO A 258 -9.67 15.09 -19.58
C PRO A 258 -8.29 14.51 -19.27
N PHE A 259 -8.22 13.52 -18.36
CA PHE A 259 -6.95 12.89 -18.01
C PHE A 259 -6.36 12.10 -19.18
N ILE A 260 -7.18 11.30 -19.88
CA ILE A 260 -6.70 10.53 -21.03
C ILE A 260 -6.18 11.46 -22.14
N THR A 261 -6.95 12.50 -22.50
CA THR A 261 -6.56 13.47 -23.53
C THR A 261 -5.27 14.20 -23.15
N CYS A 262 -5.15 14.70 -21.92
CA CYS A 262 -3.91 15.33 -21.45
C CYS A 262 -2.71 14.37 -21.50
N SER A 263 -2.91 13.10 -21.13
CA SER A 263 -1.87 12.08 -21.23
C SER A 263 -1.47 11.81 -22.69
N GLN A 264 -2.38 12.00 -23.66
CA GLN A 264 -2.07 11.83 -25.09
C GLN A 264 -1.24 12.96 -25.70
N ASP A 265 -1.15 14.12 -25.06
CA ASP A 265 -0.27 15.20 -25.54
C ASP A 265 1.21 14.76 -25.58
N PHE A 266 1.55 13.72 -24.80
CA PHE A 266 2.87 13.09 -24.75
C PHE A 266 3.01 11.84 -25.63
N TYR A 267 2.05 11.56 -26.53
CA TYR A 267 2.16 10.47 -27.50
C TYR A 267 3.09 10.87 -28.65
N SER A 268 4.38 10.62 -28.47
CA SER A 268 5.40 11.02 -29.43
C SER A 268 6.63 10.11 -29.39
N THR A 269 7.58 10.33 -30.29
CA THR A 269 8.89 9.66 -30.30
C THR A 269 9.98 10.47 -29.59
N SER A 270 9.64 11.61 -28.99
CA SER A 270 10.58 12.41 -28.19
C SER A 270 10.77 11.77 -26.82
N VAL A 271 12.02 11.65 -26.41
CA VAL A 271 12.41 11.10 -25.10
C VAL A 271 11.85 11.95 -23.96
N GLU A 272 11.82 13.28 -24.13
CA GLU A 272 11.28 14.21 -23.14
C GLU A 272 9.79 13.99 -22.90
N ASP A 273 9.00 13.81 -23.96
CA ASP A 273 7.57 13.54 -23.84
C ASP A 273 7.32 12.16 -23.21
N ASN A 274 8.08 11.15 -23.65
CA ASN A 274 8.00 9.78 -23.15
C ASN A 274 8.31 9.68 -21.64
N LEU A 275 9.33 10.41 -21.17
CA LEU A 275 9.66 10.49 -19.74
C LEU A 275 8.58 11.25 -18.97
N SER A 276 8.06 12.34 -19.53
CA SER A 276 6.99 13.13 -18.92
C SER A 276 5.70 12.33 -18.77
N TYR A 277 5.30 11.57 -19.80
CA TYR A 277 4.17 10.63 -19.73
C TYR A 277 4.34 9.66 -18.58
N ARG A 278 5.51 9.01 -18.52
CA ARG A 278 5.79 8.01 -17.50
C ARG A 278 5.74 8.60 -16.10
N GLU A 279 6.33 9.77 -15.87
CA GLU A 279 6.28 10.45 -14.57
C GLU A 279 4.83 10.76 -14.16
N ILE A 280 4.04 11.34 -15.08
CA ILE A 280 2.64 11.69 -14.83
C ILE A 280 1.84 10.44 -14.49
N VAL A 281 1.91 9.42 -15.33
CA VAL A 281 1.07 8.22 -15.25
C VAL A 281 1.53 7.26 -14.16
N ASP A 282 2.83 7.05 -13.95
CA ASP A 282 3.32 6.14 -12.90
C ASP A 282 2.98 6.67 -11.51
N TYR A 283 3.19 7.96 -11.25
CA TYR A 283 2.77 8.55 -9.97
C TYR A 283 1.25 8.50 -9.82
N ALA A 284 0.51 8.73 -10.91
CA ALA A 284 -0.95 8.60 -10.94
C ALA A 284 -1.46 7.15 -10.76
N LEU A 285 -0.64 6.12 -10.96
CA LEU A 285 -1.00 4.70 -10.71
C LEU A 285 -0.43 4.13 -9.39
N ALA A 286 0.57 4.79 -8.81
CA ALA A 286 1.27 4.33 -7.63
C ALA A 286 0.32 3.94 -6.48
N SER A 287 0.62 2.83 -5.82
CA SER A 287 -0.08 2.34 -4.63
C SER A 287 -1.56 1.95 -4.81
N LEU A 288 -2.13 1.99 -6.03
CA LEU A 288 -3.51 1.54 -6.27
C LEU A 288 -3.72 0.06 -5.90
N ASN A 289 -2.67 -0.75 -5.96
CA ASN A 289 -2.69 -2.16 -5.57
C ASN A 289 -2.87 -2.41 -4.05
N LEU A 290 -2.86 -1.37 -3.21
CA LEU A 290 -3.08 -1.49 -1.77
C LEU A 290 -4.56 -1.69 -1.37
N THR A 291 -5.48 -1.60 -2.34
CA THR A 291 -6.94 -1.78 -2.17
C THR A 291 -7.45 -2.84 -3.13
N ASP A 292 -8.55 -3.51 -2.80
CA ASP A 292 -9.18 -4.50 -3.67
C ASP A 292 -9.67 -3.85 -4.97
N THR A 293 -10.31 -2.67 -4.87
CA THR A 293 -10.82 -1.94 -6.06
C THR A 293 -9.68 -1.57 -7.01
N GLY A 294 -8.59 -1.02 -6.47
CA GLY A 294 -7.44 -0.61 -7.28
C GLY A 294 -6.65 -1.78 -7.84
N ALA A 295 -6.45 -2.86 -7.08
CA ALA A 295 -5.81 -4.08 -7.56
C ALA A 295 -6.62 -4.71 -8.72
N GLN A 296 -7.94 -4.86 -8.56
CA GLN A 296 -8.81 -5.39 -9.61
C GLN A 296 -8.79 -4.52 -10.87
N TRP A 297 -8.77 -3.19 -10.73
CA TRP A 297 -8.67 -2.30 -11.88
C TRP A 297 -7.33 -2.41 -12.59
N LEU A 298 -6.21 -2.41 -11.87
CA LEU A 298 -4.88 -2.63 -12.43
C LEU A 298 -4.81 -3.98 -13.16
N ASP A 299 -5.28 -5.06 -12.54
CA ASP A 299 -5.35 -6.38 -13.17
C ASP A 299 -6.19 -6.34 -14.44
N SER A 300 -7.30 -5.60 -14.46
CA SER A 300 -8.13 -5.45 -15.66
C SER A 300 -7.39 -4.76 -16.81
N LEU A 301 -6.45 -3.86 -16.53
CA LEU A 301 -5.62 -3.21 -17.55
C LEU A 301 -4.47 -4.12 -17.99
N ILE A 302 -3.80 -4.77 -17.05
CA ILE A 302 -2.71 -5.73 -17.30
C ILE A 302 -3.20 -6.87 -18.19
N ASN A 303 -4.35 -7.46 -17.85
CA ASN A 303 -4.93 -8.61 -18.54
C ASN A 303 -5.41 -8.31 -19.97
N GLN A 304 -5.42 -7.05 -20.40
CA GLN A 304 -5.69 -6.71 -21.81
C GLN A 304 -4.51 -7.01 -22.72
N TYR A 305 -3.28 -7.11 -22.19
CA TYR A 305 -2.06 -7.29 -22.98
C TYR A 305 -2.03 -6.38 -24.23
N SER A 306 -2.31 -5.09 -24.04
CA SER A 306 -2.43 -4.15 -25.16
C SER A 306 -2.25 -2.72 -24.72
N ALA A 307 -1.43 -1.97 -25.48
CA ALA A 307 -1.31 -0.51 -25.38
C ALA A 307 -2.10 0.23 -26.48
N LYS A 308 -2.88 -0.49 -27.31
CA LYS A 308 -3.61 0.12 -28.44
C LYS A 308 -4.60 1.18 -27.96
N SER A 309 -5.32 0.87 -26.88
CA SER A 309 -6.24 1.82 -26.24
C SER A 309 -5.47 2.88 -25.46
N GLU A 310 -5.82 4.15 -25.67
CA GLU A 310 -5.33 5.30 -24.92
C GLU A 310 -5.64 5.21 -23.42
N SER A 311 -6.72 4.50 -23.07
CA SER A 311 -7.12 4.28 -21.68
C SER A 311 -6.34 3.16 -20.98
N ASN A 312 -5.50 2.40 -21.70
CA ASN A 312 -4.64 1.41 -21.05
C ASN A 312 -3.35 2.06 -20.54
N LEU A 313 -3.48 2.76 -19.43
CA LEU A 313 -2.40 3.53 -18.80
C LEU A 313 -1.22 2.65 -18.36
N VAL A 314 -1.48 1.41 -17.93
CA VAL A 314 -0.41 0.48 -17.49
C VAL A 314 0.50 0.10 -18.64
N TRP A 315 -0.06 -0.44 -19.73
CA TRP A 315 0.76 -0.85 -20.87
C TRP A 315 1.38 0.35 -21.58
N ARG A 316 0.67 1.48 -21.65
CA ARG A 316 1.23 2.69 -22.24
C ARG A 316 2.37 3.27 -21.42
N SER A 317 2.31 3.22 -20.09
CA SER A 317 3.44 3.65 -19.26
C SER A 317 4.67 2.77 -19.45
N LEU A 318 4.48 1.44 -19.47
CA LEU A 318 5.57 0.49 -19.73
C LEU A 318 6.22 0.67 -21.11
N LEU A 319 5.44 1.07 -22.11
CA LEU A 319 5.90 1.33 -23.47
C LEU A 319 6.18 2.83 -23.74
N LEU A 320 6.27 3.63 -22.67
CA LEU A 320 6.60 5.05 -22.69
C LEU A 320 5.70 5.93 -23.57
N ASN A 321 4.48 5.45 -23.85
CA ASN A 321 3.51 6.07 -24.76
C ASN A 321 4.10 6.41 -26.14
N ASN A 322 5.12 5.65 -26.57
CA ASN A 322 5.82 5.89 -27.82
C ASN A 322 5.17 5.07 -28.96
N PRO A 323 4.76 5.70 -30.08
CA PRO A 323 4.08 5.03 -31.18
C PRO A 323 4.86 3.86 -31.77
N ASP A 324 6.18 4.01 -31.93
CA ASP A 324 7.04 3.01 -32.57
C ASP A 324 7.21 1.81 -31.64
N VAL A 325 7.45 2.06 -30.35
CA VAL A 325 7.56 1.02 -29.32
C VAL A 325 6.24 0.26 -29.16
N ILE A 326 5.10 0.96 -29.17
CA ILE A 326 3.78 0.34 -29.11
C ILE A 326 3.54 -0.55 -30.32
N ALA A 327 3.90 -0.09 -31.52
CA ALA A 327 3.76 -0.87 -32.75
C ALA A 327 4.61 -2.14 -32.70
N ASP A 328 5.89 -2.03 -32.32
CA ASP A 328 6.83 -3.16 -32.25
C ASP A 328 6.42 -4.19 -31.21
N MET A 329 5.92 -3.75 -30.05
CA MET A 329 5.55 -4.63 -28.94
C MET A 329 4.15 -5.23 -29.08
N THR A 330 3.32 -4.74 -30.00
CA THR A 330 1.94 -5.21 -30.17
C THR A 330 1.87 -6.72 -30.42
N ALA A 331 2.68 -7.24 -31.35
CA ALA A 331 2.68 -8.67 -31.67
C ALA A 331 3.16 -9.53 -30.48
N TYR A 332 4.10 -9.01 -29.70
CA TYR A 332 4.60 -9.69 -28.51
C TYR A 332 3.54 -9.76 -27.40
N LEU A 333 2.84 -8.65 -27.12
CA LEU A 333 1.75 -8.63 -26.14
C LEU A 333 0.59 -9.55 -26.55
N GLU A 334 0.23 -9.58 -27.83
CA GLU A 334 -0.77 -10.52 -28.37
C GLU A 334 -0.34 -11.98 -28.22
N SER A 335 0.97 -12.27 -28.27
CA SER A 335 1.52 -13.59 -27.97
C SER A 335 1.39 -13.92 -26.48
N LEU A 336 1.75 -13.00 -25.59
CA LEU A 336 1.63 -13.17 -24.14
C LEU A 336 0.19 -13.43 -23.70
N ALA A 337 -0.78 -12.74 -24.32
CA ALA A 337 -2.20 -12.96 -24.07
C ALA A 337 -2.62 -14.42 -24.30
N LYS A 338 -2.04 -15.10 -25.31
CA LYS A 338 -2.34 -16.52 -25.63
C LYS A 338 -1.72 -17.50 -24.64
N SER A 339 -0.70 -17.07 -23.88
CA SER A 339 -0.06 -17.84 -22.81
C SER A 339 -0.57 -17.50 -21.40
N HIS A 340 -1.48 -16.53 -21.27
CA HIS A 340 -2.03 -16.15 -19.97
C HIS A 340 -2.68 -17.36 -19.26
N GLY A 341 -2.33 -17.57 -17.98
CA GLY A 341 -2.80 -18.71 -17.19
C GLY A 341 -2.17 -20.07 -17.54
N LYS A 342 -1.21 -20.12 -18.48
CA LYS A 342 -0.45 -21.34 -18.79
C LYS A 342 0.88 -21.31 -18.06
N THR A 343 1.06 -22.20 -17.08
CA THR A 343 2.37 -22.51 -16.49
C THR A 343 3.15 -23.44 -17.43
N GLU A 344 3.57 -22.92 -18.57
CA GLU A 344 4.65 -23.52 -19.34
C GLU A 344 5.96 -22.85 -18.91
N LYS A 345 7.04 -23.63 -18.72
CA LYS A 345 8.37 -23.05 -18.44
C LYS A 345 8.71 -22.10 -19.58
N ALA A 346 8.92 -20.82 -19.27
CA ALA A 346 9.37 -19.86 -20.26
C ALA A 346 10.66 -20.37 -20.92
N ASP A 347 10.68 -20.39 -22.26
CA ASP A 347 11.91 -20.60 -23.01
C ASP A 347 12.82 -19.38 -22.81
N GLU A 348 13.73 -19.49 -21.85
CA GLU A 348 14.68 -18.45 -21.42
C GLU A 348 15.41 -17.81 -22.60
N ALA A 349 15.69 -18.58 -23.66
CA ALA A 349 16.35 -18.11 -24.87
C ALA A 349 15.49 -17.11 -25.67
N SER A 350 14.18 -17.36 -25.75
CA SER A 350 13.24 -16.50 -26.47
C SER A 350 13.02 -15.16 -25.75
N PHE A 351 12.98 -15.16 -24.41
CA PHE A 351 12.88 -13.94 -23.61
C PHE A 351 14.15 -13.08 -23.73
N LEU A 352 15.33 -13.68 -23.56
CA LEU A 352 16.61 -12.98 -23.68
C LEU A 352 16.83 -12.38 -25.07
N ALA A 353 16.37 -13.06 -26.13
CA ALA A 353 16.46 -12.54 -27.50
C ALA A 353 15.53 -11.34 -27.78
N ALA A 354 14.43 -11.19 -27.03
CA ALA A 354 13.56 -10.02 -27.10
C ALA A 354 14.18 -8.83 -26.34
N VAL A 355 14.70 -9.07 -25.14
CA VAL A 355 15.38 -8.05 -24.32
C VAL A 355 16.66 -7.53 -24.99
N ALA A 356 17.43 -8.40 -25.64
CA ALA A 356 18.65 -8.00 -26.35
C ALA A 356 18.37 -7.09 -27.56
N ARG A 357 17.21 -7.26 -28.23
CA ARG A 357 16.78 -6.38 -29.32
C ARG A 357 16.42 -4.98 -28.81
N TRP A 358 15.81 -4.91 -27.63
CA TRP A 358 15.46 -3.65 -26.97
C TRP A 358 16.67 -2.83 -26.51
N GLN A 359 17.78 -3.47 -26.14
CA GLN A 359 19.01 -2.75 -25.74
C GLN A 359 19.82 -2.19 -26.91
N ALA A 360 19.48 -2.55 -28.15
CA ALA A 360 20.23 -2.18 -29.36
C ALA A 360 19.55 -1.08 -30.20
N SER A 361 18.32 -0.70 -29.84
CA SER A 361 17.52 0.41 -30.36
C SER A 361 17.52 1.56 -29.38
#